data_AF-A0A5Q0ENB8-F1
#
_entry.id   AF-A0A5Q0ENB8-F1
#
_cell.length_a   1.000
_cell.length_b   1.000
_cell.length_c   1.000
_cell.angle_alpha   90.00
_cell.angle_beta   90.00
_cell.angle_gamma   90.00
#
_symmetry.space_group_name_H-M   'P 1'
#
loop_
_entity.id
_entity.type
_entity.pdbx_description
1 polymer ?
#
loop_
_entity_poly.entity_id
_entity_poly.type
_entity_poly.pdbx_seq_one_letter_code
_entity_poly.pdbx_strand_id
1 'polypeptide(L)'
;MNQNFEAMAAEYRRLFAVLRDLHMEIFRLVPKTVLHEAAKRLDMLQQINGRKTLIFSYEEESDAFSDYLLYLFRPQGVKFSYVQRMLNSKRYPADSDQGRLLAQMAKARFSLFRVQGLVPDVGVRFYDLVIGQEFLVFDSSLPRYKEADVLGLVLGLRIFPFQGYWMHSGAVLNTGLGQRPDHSLLSTTPLDEKTERKLNEKIILQYRALHEGLE
;
A
#
# COMPACT_ATOMS: atom_id res chain seq x y z
N MET A 1 -3.96 25.43 15.37
CA MET A 1 -4.71 24.27 15.91
C MET A 1 -3.71 23.36 16.58
N ASN A 2 -3.78 23.19 17.90
CA ASN A 2 -2.99 22.16 18.59
C ASN A 2 -3.61 20.81 18.24
N GLN A 3 -2.98 20.07 17.32
CA GLN A 3 -3.35 18.69 17.03
C GLN A 3 -3.01 17.84 18.26
N ASN A 4 -4.00 17.15 18.83
CA ASN A 4 -3.76 16.16 19.88
C ASN A 4 -3.25 14.87 19.23
N PHE A 5 -1.95 14.81 18.98
CA PHE A 5 -1.30 13.68 18.33
C PHE A 5 -1.45 12.37 19.10
N GLU A 6 -1.49 12.41 20.43
CA GLU A 6 -1.64 11.22 21.27
C GLU A 6 -3.00 10.55 21.05
N ALA A 7 -4.08 11.34 21.07
CA ALA A 7 -5.43 10.82 20.80
C ALA A 7 -5.56 10.26 19.36
N MET A 8 -4.95 10.95 18.38
CA MET A 8 -4.94 10.47 16.99
C MET A 8 -4.14 9.17 16.83
N ALA A 9 -3.00 9.04 17.51
CA ALA A 9 -2.19 7.82 17.48
C ALA A 9 -2.89 6.63 18.15
N ALA A 10 -3.62 6.88 19.25
CA ALA A 10 -4.43 5.85 19.90
C ALA A 10 -5.56 5.35 18.99
N GLU A 11 -6.27 6.28 18.33
CA GLU A 11 -7.33 5.95 17.40
C GLU A 11 -6.80 5.22 16.16
N TYR A 12 -5.66 5.65 15.61
CA TYR A 12 -4.96 4.95 14.54
C TYR A 12 -4.71 3.48 14.90
N ARG A 13 -4.16 3.18 16.08
CA ARG A 13 -3.86 1.81 16.51
C ARG A 13 -5.12 0.94 16.56
N ARG A 14 -6.23 1.49 17.05
CA ARG A 14 -7.53 0.81 17.11
C ARG A 14 -8.05 0.51 15.71
N LEU A 15 -7.98 1.49 14.80
CA LEU A 15 -8.45 1.36 13.42
C LEU A 15 -7.56 0.46 12.56
N PHE A 16 -6.27 0.39 12.85
CA PHE A 16 -5.34 -0.47 12.11
C PHE A 16 -5.69 -1.95 12.25
N ALA A 17 -6.20 -2.37 13.42
CA ALA A 17 -6.74 -3.72 13.60
C ALA A 17 -7.95 -3.97 12.68
N VAL A 18 -8.88 -3.02 12.62
CA VAL A 18 -10.06 -3.10 11.74
C VAL A 18 -9.66 -3.14 10.26
N LEU A 19 -8.67 -2.33 9.86
CA LEU A 19 -8.11 -2.31 8.51
C LEU A 19 -7.55 -3.68 8.11
N ARG A 20 -6.77 -4.32 8.99
CA ARG A 20 -6.22 -5.66 8.77
C ARG A 20 -7.33 -6.70 8.61
N ASP A 21 -8.35 -6.65 9.46
CA ASP A 21 -9.49 -7.57 9.37
C ASP A 21 -10.25 -7.40 8.05
N LEU A 22 -10.43 -6.16 7.59
CA LEU A 22 -10.98 -5.86 6.27
C LEU A 22 -10.12 -6.44 5.14
N HIS A 23 -8.80 -6.27 5.15
CA HIS A 23 -7.94 -6.89 4.13
C HIS A 23 -8.11 -8.40 4.08
N MET A 24 -8.12 -9.06 5.25
CA MET A 24 -8.32 -10.50 5.35
C MET A 24 -9.68 -10.94 4.81
N GLU A 25 -10.74 -10.21 5.12
CA GLU A 25 -12.08 -10.49 4.57
C GLU A 25 -12.12 -10.32 3.05
N ILE A 26 -11.57 -9.24 2.53
CA ILE A 26 -11.56 -8.95 1.09
C ILE A 26 -10.74 -10.02 0.36
N PHE A 27 -9.57 -10.41 0.91
CA PHE A 27 -8.71 -11.44 0.34
C PHE A 27 -9.43 -12.80 0.22
N ARG A 28 -10.24 -13.18 1.23
CA ARG A 28 -11.03 -14.42 1.19
C ARG A 28 -12.10 -14.44 0.09
N LEU A 29 -12.48 -13.28 -0.46
CA LEU A 29 -13.43 -13.20 -1.58
C LEU A 29 -12.76 -13.42 -2.94
N VAL A 30 -11.43 -13.51 -3.01
CA VAL A 30 -10.69 -13.64 -4.26
C VAL A 30 -10.73 -15.10 -4.73
N PRO A 31 -11.29 -15.40 -5.93
CA PRO A 31 -11.23 -16.74 -6.49
C PRO A 31 -9.80 -17.16 -6.79
N LYS A 32 -9.48 -18.45 -6.63
CA LYS A 32 -8.15 -19.00 -6.89
C LYS A 32 -7.64 -18.72 -8.31
N THR A 33 -8.53 -18.69 -9.30
CA THR A 33 -8.19 -18.35 -10.69
C THR A 33 -7.66 -16.92 -10.82
N VAL A 34 -8.33 -15.96 -10.18
CA VAL A 34 -7.93 -14.54 -10.15
C VAL A 34 -6.61 -14.36 -9.41
N LEU A 35 -6.43 -15.08 -8.30
CA LEU A 35 -5.18 -15.09 -7.55
C LEU A 35 -4.01 -15.57 -8.42
N HIS A 36 -4.20 -16.63 -9.23
CA HIS A 36 -3.18 -17.06 -10.20
C HIS A 36 -2.93 -16.04 -11.32
N GLU A 37 -3.96 -15.39 -11.85
CA GLU A 37 -3.79 -14.37 -12.88
C GLU A 37 -2.96 -13.17 -12.38
N ALA A 38 -3.27 -12.69 -11.17
CA ALA A 38 -2.50 -11.63 -10.52
C ALA A 38 -1.05 -12.06 -10.28
N ALA A 39 -0.83 -13.28 -9.77
CA ALA A 39 0.50 -13.80 -9.49
C ALA A 39 1.32 -13.97 -10.78
N LYS A 40 0.69 -14.45 -11.85
CA LYS A 40 1.34 -14.55 -13.17
C LYS A 40 1.79 -13.18 -13.68
N ARG A 41 1.01 -12.13 -13.41
CA ARG A 41 1.32 -10.77 -13.88
C ARG A 41 2.50 -10.12 -13.15
N LEU A 42 2.82 -10.59 -11.94
CA LEU A 42 3.96 -10.15 -11.13
C LEU A 42 5.13 -11.14 -11.17
N ASP A 43 5.11 -12.12 -12.08
CA ASP A 43 6.09 -13.20 -12.18
C ASP A 43 6.25 -14.03 -10.88
N MET A 44 5.17 -14.14 -10.11
CA MET A 44 5.08 -14.87 -8.83
C MET A 44 4.38 -16.23 -8.95
N LEU A 45 4.05 -16.68 -10.16
CA LEU A 45 3.36 -17.96 -10.39
C LEU A 45 4.30 -18.97 -11.06
N GLN A 46 4.57 -20.09 -10.40
CA GLN A 46 5.34 -21.19 -10.96
C GLN A 46 4.54 -22.49 -11.02
N GLN A 47 4.96 -23.42 -11.87
CA GLN A 47 4.40 -24.77 -11.91
C GLN A 47 5.36 -25.75 -11.23
N ILE A 48 5.00 -26.22 -10.03
CA ILE A 48 5.78 -27.17 -9.25
C ILE A 48 5.00 -28.47 -9.18
N ASN A 49 5.60 -29.57 -9.67
CA ASN A 49 4.98 -30.89 -9.70
C ASN A 49 3.57 -30.89 -10.33
N GLY A 50 3.43 -30.18 -11.45
CA GLY A 50 2.16 -30.03 -12.18
C GLY A 50 1.15 -29.07 -11.53
N ARG A 51 1.42 -28.51 -10.35
CA ARG A 51 0.53 -27.59 -9.63
C ARG A 51 1.00 -26.15 -9.77
N LYS A 52 0.04 -25.23 -9.97
CA LYS A 52 0.29 -23.78 -9.93
C LYS A 52 0.50 -23.37 -8.47
N THR A 53 1.67 -22.79 -8.18
CA THR A 53 2.11 -22.39 -6.85
C THR A 53 2.55 -20.94 -6.89
N LEU A 54 2.18 -20.17 -5.87
CA LEU A 54 2.67 -18.81 -5.68
C LEU A 54 4.04 -18.89 -5.01
N ILE A 55 5.00 -18.17 -5.57
CA ILE A 55 6.37 -18.12 -5.08
C ILE A 55 6.64 -16.70 -4.62
N PHE A 56 7.07 -16.61 -3.37
CA PHE A 56 7.56 -15.41 -2.74
C PHE A 56 9.01 -15.67 -2.39
N SER A 57 9.92 -14.80 -2.83
CA SER A 57 11.33 -14.88 -2.45
C SER A 57 11.57 -14.32 -1.05
N TYR A 58 10.73 -13.36 -0.63
CA TYR A 58 10.82 -12.65 0.65
C TYR A 58 9.44 -12.50 1.30
N GLU A 59 9.40 -12.34 2.62
CA GLU A 59 8.15 -12.24 3.39
C GLU A 59 7.29 -11.06 2.92
N GLU A 60 7.93 -9.94 2.64
CA GLU A 60 7.32 -8.67 2.21
C GLU A 60 6.69 -8.75 0.81
N GLU A 61 7.09 -9.72 -0.03
CA GLU A 61 6.46 -9.93 -1.33
C GLU A 61 5.00 -10.38 -1.20
N SER A 62 4.66 -11.08 -0.12
CA SER A 62 3.29 -11.53 0.14
C SER A 62 2.36 -10.36 0.46
N ASP A 63 2.87 -9.34 1.15
CA ASP A 63 2.16 -8.08 1.40
C ASP A 63 2.01 -7.29 0.10
N ALA A 64 3.07 -7.19 -0.71
CA ALA A 64 3.03 -6.49 -2.01
C ALA A 64 2.02 -7.13 -2.96
N PHE A 65 2.02 -8.45 -3.02
CA PHE A 65 1.06 -9.21 -3.80
C PHE A 65 -0.37 -8.95 -3.34
N SER A 66 -0.62 -9.01 -2.03
CA SER A 66 -1.95 -8.75 -1.45
C SER A 66 -2.40 -7.32 -1.74
N ASP A 67 -1.53 -6.34 -1.56
CA ASP A 67 -1.81 -4.94 -1.86
C ASP A 67 -2.18 -4.73 -3.35
N TYR A 68 -1.36 -5.25 -4.27
CA TYR A 68 -1.63 -5.21 -5.70
C TYR A 68 -2.97 -5.86 -6.05
N LEU A 69 -3.21 -7.06 -5.53
CA LEU A 69 -4.41 -7.86 -5.79
C LEU A 69 -5.68 -7.14 -5.34
N LEU A 70 -5.66 -6.55 -4.14
CA LEU A 70 -6.85 -5.98 -3.52
C LEU A 70 -7.20 -4.60 -4.11
N TYR A 71 -6.21 -3.77 -4.41
CA TYR A 71 -6.40 -2.37 -4.82
C TYR A 71 -6.34 -2.15 -6.34
N LEU A 72 -5.44 -2.83 -7.05
CA LEU A 72 -5.11 -2.50 -8.45
C LEU A 72 -5.50 -3.57 -9.47
N PHE A 73 -5.43 -4.85 -9.08
CA PHE A 73 -5.72 -5.92 -10.02
C PHE A 73 -7.21 -5.90 -10.42
N ARG A 74 -7.46 -6.06 -11.72
CA ARG A 74 -8.79 -6.18 -12.31
C ARG A 74 -8.74 -7.36 -13.29
N PRO A 75 -9.43 -8.47 -12.99
CA PRO A 75 -9.64 -9.51 -13.98
C PRO A 75 -10.30 -8.94 -15.23
N GLN A 76 -10.12 -9.60 -16.37
CA GLN A 76 -10.69 -9.14 -17.63
C GLN A 76 -12.21 -8.94 -17.52
N GLY A 77 -12.70 -7.78 -17.98
CA GLY A 77 -14.12 -7.40 -17.90
C GLY A 77 -14.59 -6.91 -16.54
N VAL A 78 -13.74 -6.89 -15.50
CA VAL A 78 -14.09 -6.38 -14.17
C VAL A 78 -13.70 -4.91 -14.05
N LYS A 79 -14.68 -4.05 -13.70
CA LYS A 79 -14.48 -2.61 -13.57
C LYS A 79 -13.86 -2.18 -12.23
N PHE A 80 -14.14 -2.91 -11.15
CA PHE A 80 -13.89 -2.46 -9.78
C PHE A 80 -12.85 -3.32 -9.04
N SER A 81 -12.07 -2.70 -8.15
CA SER A 81 -11.15 -3.41 -7.25
C SER A 81 -11.90 -4.31 -6.31
N TYR A 82 -11.21 -5.25 -5.69
CA TYR A 82 -11.80 -6.01 -4.60
C TYR A 82 -12.20 -5.11 -3.42
N VAL A 83 -11.40 -4.08 -3.12
CA VAL A 83 -11.78 -3.04 -2.15
C VAL A 83 -13.06 -2.31 -2.56
N GLN A 84 -13.15 -1.82 -3.80
CA GLN A 84 -14.34 -1.13 -4.29
C GLN A 84 -15.56 -2.05 -4.37
N ARG A 85 -15.38 -3.34 -4.69
CA ARG A 85 -16.44 -4.35 -4.68
C ARG A 85 -16.96 -4.58 -3.26
N MET A 86 -16.07 -4.67 -2.27
CA MET A 86 -16.46 -4.77 -0.88
C MET A 86 -17.25 -3.53 -0.44
N LEU A 87 -16.80 -2.32 -0.79
CA LEU A 87 -17.55 -1.09 -0.51
C LEU A 87 -18.95 -1.10 -1.18
N ASN A 88 -19.02 -1.46 -2.47
CA ASN A 88 -20.27 -1.49 -3.24
C ASN A 88 -21.25 -2.55 -2.74
N SER A 89 -20.78 -3.60 -2.06
CA SER A 89 -21.65 -4.62 -1.45
C SER A 89 -22.49 -4.08 -0.29
N LYS A 90 -22.13 -2.90 0.25
CA LYS A 90 -22.78 -2.27 1.42
C LYS A 90 -22.88 -3.23 2.63
N ARG A 91 -21.90 -4.13 2.79
CA ARG A 91 -21.84 -5.09 3.90
C ARG A 91 -21.82 -4.43 5.28
N TYR A 92 -21.23 -3.24 5.37
CA TYR A 92 -21.11 -2.48 6.60
C TYR A 92 -21.90 -1.17 6.53
N PRO A 93 -22.53 -0.71 7.64
CA PRO A 93 -23.11 0.61 7.73
C PRO A 93 -22.10 1.71 7.41
N ALA A 94 -22.51 2.76 6.70
CA ALA A 94 -21.58 3.79 6.21
C ALA A 94 -20.89 4.60 7.34
N ASP A 95 -21.51 4.67 8.51
CA ASP A 95 -21.04 5.36 9.71
C ASP A 95 -20.19 4.48 10.64
N SER A 96 -20.19 3.16 10.44
CA SER A 96 -19.30 2.22 11.14
C SER A 96 -17.84 2.45 10.74
N ASP A 97 -16.90 2.04 11.60
CA ASP A 97 -15.46 2.12 11.27
C ASP A 97 -15.13 1.36 10.00
N GLN A 98 -15.70 0.17 9.81
CA GLN A 98 -15.52 -0.63 8.60
C GLN A 98 -16.01 0.10 7.35
N GLY A 99 -17.22 0.68 7.42
CA GLY A 99 -17.81 1.43 6.30
C GLY A 99 -16.98 2.66 5.95
N ARG A 100 -16.57 3.43 6.95
CA ARG A 100 -15.72 4.62 6.77
C ARG A 100 -14.34 4.25 6.23
N LEU A 101 -13.70 3.20 6.76
CA LEU A 101 -12.40 2.73 6.30
C LEU A 101 -12.49 2.25 4.85
N LEU A 102 -13.46 1.38 4.51
CA LEU A 102 -13.66 0.92 3.13
C LEU A 102 -13.87 2.08 2.15
N ALA A 103 -14.60 3.12 2.55
CA ALA A 103 -14.83 4.30 1.72
C ALA A 103 -13.52 5.07 1.43
N GLN A 104 -12.58 5.09 2.36
CA GLN A 104 -11.28 5.74 2.17
C GLN A 104 -10.25 4.81 1.51
N MET A 105 -10.25 3.51 1.85
CA MET A 105 -9.46 2.49 1.16
C MET A 105 -9.77 2.46 -0.34
N ALA A 106 -11.04 2.61 -0.73
CA ALA A 106 -11.43 2.67 -2.14
C ALA A 106 -10.86 3.90 -2.89
N LYS A 107 -10.41 4.91 -2.15
CA LYS A 107 -9.76 6.13 -2.65
C LYS A 107 -8.25 6.14 -2.36
N ALA A 108 -7.72 5.06 -1.79
CA ALA A 108 -6.30 4.97 -1.48
C ALA A 108 -5.50 4.99 -2.77
N ARG A 109 -4.37 5.67 -2.71
CA ARG A 109 -3.46 5.84 -3.86
C ARG A 109 -2.08 5.33 -3.49
N PHE A 110 -1.47 4.58 -4.39
CA PHE A 110 -0.05 4.25 -4.34
C PHE A 110 0.79 5.45 -4.77
N SER A 111 1.89 5.68 -4.06
CA SER A 111 2.91 6.62 -4.51
C SER A 111 4.30 6.20 -4.03
N LEU A 112 5.30 6.93 -4.49
CA LEU A 112 6.66 6.87 -3.99
C LEU A 112 6.88 8.00 -2.99
N PHE A 113 7.34 7.65 -1.80
CA PHE A 113 7.48 8.57 -0.69
C PHE A 113 8.91 8.55 -0.18
N ARG A 114 9.53 9.73 -0.09
CA ARG A 114 10.82 9.89 0.57
C ARG A 114 10.60 10.23 2.03
N VAL A 115 11.19 9.47 2.94
CA VAL A 115 11.18 9.78 4.37
C VAL A 115 11.89 11.12 4.61
N GLN A 116 11.20 12.07 5.24
CA GLN A 116 11.74 13.39 5.62
C GLN A 116 12.04 13.48 7.12
N GLY A 117 11.43 12.62 7.94
CA GLY A 117 11.72 12.54 9.36
C GLY A 117 10.68 11.71 10.10
N LEU A 118 11.02 11.35 11.33
CA LEU A 118 10.12 10.63 12.23
C LEU A 118 9.41 11.60 13.18
N VAL A 119 8.14 11.33 13.48
CA VAL A 119 7.41 12.02 14.54
C VAL A 119 7.17 10.99 15.66
N PRO A 120 7.91 11.08 16.78
CA PRO A 120 7.84 10.11 17.87
C PRO A 120 6.40 9.82 18.30
N ASP A 121 6.07 8.54 18.46
CA ASP A 121 4.74 8.02 18.86
C ASP A 121 3.56 8.35 17.92
N VAL A 122 3.82 9.01 16.77
CA VAL A 122 2.80 9.46 15.82
C VAL A 122 2.94 8.77 14.47
N GLY A 123 4.11 8.89 13.84
CA GLY A 123 4.28 8.42 12.47
C GLY A 123 5.47 9.01 11.75
N VAL A 124 5.34 9.16 10.43
CA VAL A 124 6.43 9.52 9.53
C VAL A 124 6.03 10.71 8.65
N ARG A 125 6.94 11.67 8.51
CA ARG A 125 6.83 12.72 7.51
C ARG A 125 7.38 12.20 6.19
N PHE A 126 6.55 12.21 5.18
CA PHE A 126 6.90 11.81 3.83
C PHE A 126 6.83 13.00 2.88
N TYR A 127 7.74 13.04 1.92
CA TYR A 127 7.60 13.83 0.71
C TYR A 127 7.19 12.91 -0.44
N ASP A 128 6.02 13.15 -1.00
CA ASP A 128 5.50 12.40 -2.14
C ASP A 128 6.25 12.81 -3.42
N LEU A 129 7.01 11.88 -3.97
CA LEU A 129 7.85 12.08 -5.15
C LEU A 129 7.05 12.14 -6.45
N VAL A 130 5.79 11.73 -6.43
CA VAL A 130 4.91 11.81 -7.60
C VAL A 130 4.21 13.15 -7.60
N ILE A 131 3.56 13.56 -6.50
CA ILE A 131 2.76 14.79 -6.49
C ILE A 131 3.46 16.03 -5.93
N GLY A 132 4.68 15.88 -5.41
CA GLY A 132 5.47 16.98 -4.85
C GLY A 132 4.88 17.61 -3.58
N GLN A 133 4.24 16.81 -2.73
CA GLN A 133 3.58 17.28 -1.50
C GLN A 133 4.06 16.52 -0.27
N GLU A 134 4.00 17.19 0.89
CA GLU A 134 4.33 16.58 2.18
C GLU A 134 3.11 15.98 2.87
N PHE A 135 3.32 14.83 3.52
CA PHE A 135 2.31 14.10 4.27
C PHE A 135 2.87 13.69 5.63
N LEU A 136 2.10 13.92 6.70
CA LEU A 136 2.29 13.22 7.96
C LEU A 136 1.39 11.99 7.95
N VAL A 137 1.99 10.82 7.76
CA VAL A 137 1.30 9.54 7.76
C VAL A 137 1.45 8.91 9.13
N PHE A 138 0.31 8.59 9.75
CA PHE A 138 0.28 7.88 11.02
C PHE A 138 0.69 6.44 10.78
N ASP A 139 1.72 6.03 11.51
CA ASP A 139 2.28 4.69 11.45
C ASP A 139 3.05 4.41 12.73
N SER A 140 2.62 3.43 13.51
CA SER A 140 3.32 3.04 14.74
C SER A 140 4.43 1.99 14.53
N SER A 141 4.58 1.49 13.30
CA SER A 141 5.58 0.47 12.95
C SER A 141 6.92 1.08 12.50
N LEU A 142 6.89 2.12 11.66
CA LEU A 142 8.09 2.77 11.12
C LEU A 142 8.91 3.60 12.13
N PRO A 143 8.32 4.31 13.12
CA PRO A 143 9.10 5.07 14.10
C PRO A 143 9.99 4.21 15.01
N ARG A 144 9.96 2.88 14.89
CA ARG A 144 10.83 1.95 15.63
C ARG A 144 12.25 1.87 15.09
N TYR A 145 12.47 2.34 13.85
CA TYR A 145 13.81 2.47 13.28
C TYR A 145 14.49 3.75 13.79
N LYS A 146 15.83 3.78 13.82
CA LYS A 146 16.53 5.03 14.10
C LYS A 146 16.36 5.96 12.91
N GLU A 147 16.09 7.24 13.18
CA GLU A 147 15.88 8.23 12.12
C GLU A 147 17.04 8.29 11.13
N ALA A 148 18.28 8.16 11.61
CA ALA A 148 19.49 8.11 10.79
C ALA A 148 19.51 6.95 9.78
N ASP A 149 18.81 5.85 10.06
CA ASP A 149 18.76 4.66 9.20
C ASP A 149 17.67 4.78 8.12
N VAL A 150 16.69 5.66 8.32
CA VAL A 150 15.51 5.78 7.45
C VAL A 150 15.40 7.09 6.71
N LEU A 151 16.12 8.14 7.13
CA LEU A 151 16.06 9.44 6.48
C LEU A 151 16.51 9.34 5.02
N GLY A 152 15.68 9.84 4.10
CA GLY A 152 15.97 9.79 2.66
C GLY A 152 15.68 8.44 1.99
N LEU A 153 15.25 7.42 2.72
CA LEU A 153 14.72 6.19 2.11
C LEU A 153 13.50 6.51 1.25
N VAL A 154 13.40 5.83 0.11
CA VAL A 154 12.25 5.91 -0.78
C VAL A 154 11.41 4.64 -0.64
N LEU A 155 10.16 4.82 -0.22
CA LEU A 155 9.20 3.75 0.02
C LEU A 155 8.05 3.85 -0.98
N GLY A 156 7.65 2.72 -1.57
CA GLY A 156 6.37 2.58 -2.25
C GLY A 156 5.31 2.11 -1.26
N LEU A 157 4.28 2.91 -1.03
CA LEU A 157 3.14 2.53 -0.17
C LEU A 157 1.84 3.19 -0.64
N ARG A 158 0.70 2.72 -0.12
CA ARG A 158 -0.58 3.40 -0.33
C ARG A 158 -0.95 4.26 0.86
N ILE A 159 -1.47 5.45 0.59
CA ILE A 159 -2.03 6.32 1.62
C ILE A 159 -3.48 6.70 1.30
N PHE A 160 -4.24 6.98 2.35
CA PHE A 160 -5.59 7.53 2.27
C PHE A 160 -5.85 8.46 3.46
N PRO A 161 -6.72 9.48 3.29
CA PRO A 161 -7.10 10.35 4.39
C PRO A 161 -8.16 9.66 5.27
N PHE A 162 -8.03 9.78 6.58
CA PHE A 162 -9.02 9.31 7.54
C PHE A 162 -9.11 10.28 8.72
N GLN A 163 -10.32 10.82 8.97
CA GLN A 163 -10.60 11.72 10.12
C GLN A 163 -9.57 12.84 10.35
N GLY A 164 -9.07 13.46 9.28
CA GLY A 164 -8.16 14.60 9.36
C GLY A 164 -6.68 14.27 9.47
N TYR A 165 -6.30 12.99 9.37
CA TYR A 165 -4.93 12.52 9.25
C TYR A 165 -4.76 11.56 8.08
N TRP A 166 -3.52 11.26 7.70
CA TRP A 166 -3.22 10.28 6.67
C TRP A 166 -2.86 8.94 7.30
N MET A 167 -3.45 7.87 6.78
CA MET A 167 -3.11 6.50 7.10
C MET A 167 -2.45 5.86 5.88
N HIS A 168 -1.69 4.79 6.13
CA HIS A 168 -1.26 3.89 5.07
C HIS A 168 -1.99 2.55 5.13
N SER A 169 -1.88 1.80 4.04
CA SER A 169 -2.40 0.45 3.92
C SER A 169 -1.54 -0.36 2.96
N GLY A 170 -1.57 -1.68 3.12
CA GLY A 170 -0.91 -2.61 2.22
C GLY A 170 0.58 -2.70 2.51
N ALA A 171 1.36 -3.02 1.48
CA ALA A 171 2.79 -3.20 1.59
C ALA A 171 3.53 -1.86 1.65
N VAL A 172 4.63 -1.87 2.42
CA VAL A 172 5.66 -0.82 2.38
C VAL A 172 6.86 -1.39 1.65
N LEU A 173 7.04 -1.01 0.39
CA LEU A 173 8.10 -1.51 -0.47
C LEU A 173 9.31 -0.58 -0.42
N ASN A 174 10.41 -1.06 0.16
CA ASN A 174 11.65 -0.29 0.18
C ASN A 174 12.33 -0.34 -1.20
N THR A 175 12.51 0.81 -1.83
CA THR A 175 13.15 0.92 -3.16
C THR A 175 14.63 1.30 -3.08
N GLY A 176 15.18 1.39 -1.87
CA GLY A 176 16.56 1.82 -1.57
C GLY A 176 16.67 3.29 -1.17
N LEU A 177 17.92 3.74 -1.00
CA LEU A 177 18.27 5.14 -0.70
C LEU A 177 18.31 5.97 -1.99
N GLY A 178 17.72 7.18 -1.94
CA GLY A 178 18.17 8.28 -2.79
C GLY A 178 17.85 8.23 -4.28
N GLN A 179 16.75 7.60 -4.72
CA GLN A 179 16.27 7.90 -6.06
C GLN A 179 15.84 9.38 -6.12
N ARG A 180 16.60 10.20 -6.84
CA ARG A 180 16.08 11.49 -7.31
C ARG A 180 14.78 11.17 -8.03
N PRO A 181 13.69 11.91 -7.76
CA PRO A 181 12.43 11.68 -8.48
C PRO A 181 12.75 11.71 -9.97
N ASP A 182 12.46 10.62 -10.66
CA ASP A 182 12.40 10.66 -12.11
C ASP A 182 11.39 11.75 -12.43
N HIS A 183 11.87 12.86 -13.01
CA HIS A 183 11.02 14.03 -13.27
C HIS A 183 9.84 13.68 -14.18
N SER A 184 9.90 12.57 -14.92
CA SER A 184 8.77 12.06 -15.70
C SER A 184 7.62 11.50 -14.84
N LEU A 185 7.87 11.18 -13.56
CA LEU A 185 6.87 10.75 -12.59
C LEU A 185 6.22 11.92 -11.84
N LEU A 186 6.78 13.13 -11.94
CA LEU A 186 6.20 14.31 -11.29
C LEU A 186 4.88 14.68 -11.98
N SER A 187 3.82 14.76 -11.19
CA SER A 187 2.48 15.15 -11.58
C SER A 187 1.96 16.17 -10.58
N THR A 188 1.13 17.12 -11.00
CA THR A 188 0.46 18.03 -10.06
C THR A 188 -0.83 17.43 -9.49
N THR A 189 -1.24 16.26 -10.00
CA THR A 189 -2.43 15.52 -9.59
C THR A 189 -2.10 14.05 -9.32
N PRO A 190 -2.93 13.33 -8.54
CA PRO A 190 -2.80 11.88 -8.41
C PRO A 190 -2.78 11.20 -9.79
N LEU A 191 -1.98 10.14 -9.91
CA LEU A 191 -1.89 9.35 -11.14
C LEU A 191 -3.25 8.76 -11.50
N ASP A 192 -3.51 8.60 -12.81
CA ASP A 192 -4.62 7.79 -13.25
C ASP A 192 -4.38 6.30 -12.90
N GLU A 193 -5.46 5.51 -12.80
CA GLU A 193 -5.39 4.11 -12.37
C GLU A 193 -4.40 3.27 -13.21
N LYS A 194 -4.32 3.50 -14.52
CA LYS A 194 -3.45 2.72 -15.41
C LYS A 194 -1.98 3.05 -15.14
N THR A 195 -1.67 4.32 -14.93
CA THR A 195 -0.32 4.80 -14.63
C THR A 195 0.10 4.38 -13.23
N GLU A 196 -0.77 4.53 -12.22
CA GLU A 196 -0.54 4.04 -10.87
C GLU A 196 -0.26 2.53 -10.85
N ARG A 197 -1.05 1.74 -11.59
CA ARG A 197 -0.85 0.30 -11.67
C ARG A 197 0.49 -0.07 -12.26
N LYS A 198 0.88 0.56 -13.36
CA LYS A 198 2.20 0.33 -13.98
C LYS A 198 3.34 0.71 -13.04
N LEU A 199 3.21 1.81 -12.32
CA LEU A 199 4.20 2.24 -11.34
C LEU A 199 4.34 1.18 -10.24
N ASN A 200 3.24 0.73 -9.64
CA ASN A 200 3.29 -0.28 -8.59
C ASN A 200 3.87 -1.62 -9.10
N GLU A 201 3.43 -2.11 -10.27
CA GLU A 201 4.01 -3.32 -10.91
C GLU A 201 5.53 -3.17 -11.09
N LYS A 202 6.00 -2.01 -11.58
CA LYS A 202 7.44 -1.73 -11.73
C LYS A 202 8.16 -1.77 -10.39
N ILE A 203 7.60 -1.15 -9.34
CA ILE A 203 8.23 -1.10 -8.01
C ILE A 203 8.30 -2.49 -7.39
N ILE A 204 7.25 -3.30 -7.49
CA ILE A 204 7.27 -4.71 -7.04
C ILE A 204 8.39 -5.47 -7.75
N LEU A 205 8.45 -5.39 -9.09
CA LEU A 205 9.48 -6.10 -9.86
C LEU A 205 10.91 -5.61 -9.56
N GLN A 206 11.09 -4.30 -9.35
CA GLN A 206 12.39 -3.74 -8.96
C GLN A 206 12.82 -4.21 -7.57
N TYR A 207 11.88 -4.25 -6.61
CA TYR A 207 12.13 -4.80 -5.27
C TYR A 207 12.68 -6.23 -5.36
N ARG A 208 12.04 -7.09 -6.16
CA ARG A 208 12.49 -8.48 -6.38
C ARG A 208 13.91 -8.54 -6.95
N ALA A 209 14.19 -7.77 -8.00
CA ALA A 209 15.50 -7.74 -8.64
C ALA A 209 16.63 -7.24 -7.73
N LEU A 210 16.36 -6.25 -6.87
CA LEU A 210 17.33 -5.74 -5.90
C LEU A 210 17.76 -6.82 -4.89
N HIS A 211 16.84 -7.70 -4.53
CA HIS A 211 17.10 -8.74 -3.55
C HIS A 211 17.63 -10.05 -4.17
N GLU A 212 17.33 -10.36 -5.43
CA GLU A 212 17.96 -11.48 -6.17
C GLU A 212 19.46 -11.26 -6.44
N GLY A 213 19.94 -10.00 -6.48
CA GLY A 213 21.35 -9.66 -6.70
C GLY A 213 22.24 -9.62 -5.45
N LEU A 214 21.71 -10.03 -4.29
CA LEU A 214 22.44 -10.06 -3.01
C LEU A 214 22.89 -11.47 -2.60
N GLU A 215 22.75 -12.47 -3.48
CA GLU A 215 23.28 -13.84 -3.31
C GLU A 215 24.73 -13.99 -3.79
#